data_AF-A0A7G1IIK4-F1
#
_entry.id   AF-A0A7G1IIK4-F1
#
_cell.length_a   1.000
_cell.length_b   1.000
_cell.length_c   1.000
_cell.angle_alpha   90.00
_cell.angle_beta   90.00
_cell.angle_gamma   90.00
#
_symmetry.space_group_name_H-M   'P 1'
#
loop_
_entity.id
_entity.type
_entity.pdbx_description
1 polymer ?
#
loop_
_entity_poly.entity_id
_entity_poly.type
_entity_poly.pdbx_seq_one_letter_code
_entity_poly.pdbx_strand_id
1 'polypeptide(L)'
;MPPAVVELVGEVADLMLNDIDHLVAEMDAAVVEIAPVMGADAAIAAEMSASNRANAVRLLTALARRDGRGAPADVPPEALDVVRTVVRRGIDLDVIFQAYRRGQNVAWQRFMVYAAQVVAPGPELVALLEVTSQLMFSYVDQVIGRVIADAQHEREELLGGAMARRTETVRLILDGAPIDRRRASERLGYELDRRHTALVLWAEPRGEIQGVLESAATLLARAARARPPLTLPSGTATLWAWLGTNATPAMDALRDAIRSADPTVRVAVGPTQPGITGFRRSHAAALVIQRLLGGHPGGERIAFHRDLEVTALAAQNQDQAAEFVATTLGPLAADTPVRLGCVRPCGCSSTKPRTRRAPEFVCILTAIRSCSGSRARPNCSATIPASAGSPSNWLSNSPTTSARGYWPGPDPSAELSTDVASRQNRVRSSRS
;
A
#
# COMPACT_ATOMS: atom_id res chain seq x y z
N MET A 1 10.29 15.76 -42.69
CA MET A 1 9.22 15.90 -43.70
C MET A 1 9.74 16.75 -44.85
N PRO A 2 9.41 16.45 -46.12
CA PRO A 2 9.70 17.34 -47.24
C PRO A 2 9.02 18.70 -47.03
N PRO A 3 9.65 19.84 -47.37
CA PRO A 3 9.07 21.18 -47.15
C PRO A 3 7.68 21.36 -47.78
N ALA A 4 7.45 20.79 -48.97
CA ALA A 4 6.16 20.85 -49.66
C ALA A 4 5.04 20.19 -48.83
N VAL A 5 5.30 19.04 -48.21
CA VAL A 5 4.31 18.34 -47.37
C VAL A 5 4.01 19.16 -46.11
N VAL A 6 5.01 19.85 -45.54
CA VAL A 6 4.82 20.69 -44.35
C VAL A 6 3.88 21.87 -44.65
N GLU A 7 4.01 22.49 -45.82
CA GLU A 7 3.10 23.56 -46.25
C GLU A 7 1.66 23.07 -46.40
N LEU A 8 1.47 21.91 -47.06
CA LEU A 8 0.15 21.30 -47.25
C LEU A 8 -0.52 20.91 -45.93
N VAL A 9 0.26 20.34 -45.00
CA VAL A 9 -0.21 20.05 -43.64
C VAL A 9 -0.69 21.32 -42.94
N GLY A 10 0.07 22.41 -43.06
CA GLY A 10 -0.28 23.69 -42.47
C GLY A 10 -1.55 24.29 -43.07
N GLU A 11 -1.72 24.21 -44.38
CA GLU A 11 -2.91 24.72 -45.08
C GLU A 11 -4.19 23.97 -44.68
N VAL A 12 -4.14 22.63 -44.59
CA VAL A 12 -5.27 21.84 -44.09
C VAL A 12 -5.56 22.15 -42.62
N ALA A 13 -4.53 22.36 -41.80
CA ALA A 13 -4.68 22.72 -40.40
C ALA A 13 -5.35 24.10 -40.23
N ASP A 14 -5.01 25.08 -41.05
CA ASP A 14 -5.65 26.41 -41.07
C ASP A 14 -7.15 26.30 -41.41
N LEU A 15 -7.51 25.48 -42.40
CA LEU A 15 -8.92 25.22 -42.74
C LEU A 15 -9.69 24.59 -41.57
N MET A 16 -9.11 23.59 -40.92
CA MET A 16 -9.73 22.94 -39.76
C MET A 16 -9.83 23.86 -38.53
N LEU A 17 -8.86 24.75 -38.32
CA LEU A 17 -8.92 25.76 -37.25
C LEU A 17 -10.05 26.75 -37.47
N ASN A 18 -10.32 27.14 -38.72
CA ASN A 18 -11.45 28.01 -39.06
C ASN A 18 -12.81 27.34 -38.81
N ASP A 19 -12.86 26.00 -38.80
CA ASP A 19 -14.07 25.20 -38.57
C ASP A 19 -14.03 24.44 -37.22
N ILE A 20 -13.25 24.94 -36.25
CA ILE A 20 -12.96 24.24 -35.01
C ILE A 20 -14.21 23.97 -34.17
N ASP A 21 -15.18 24.89 -34.17
CA ASP A 21 -16.42 24.74 -33.40
C ASP A 21 -17.28 23.59 -33.93
N HIS A 22 -17.36 23.43 -35.25
CA HIS A 22 -18.08 22.32 -35.86
C HIS A 22 -17.38 20.99 -35.58
N LEU A 23 -16.05 20.95 -35.75
CA LEU A 23 -15.25 19.77 -35.44
C LEU A 23 -15.44 19.31 -33.99
N VAL A 24 -15.35 20.22 -33.03
CA VAL A 24 -15.52 19.89 -31.60
C VAL A 24 -16.94 19.36 -31.34
N ALA A 25 -17.97 19.97 -31.92
CA ALA A 25 -19.34 19.49 -31.76
C ALA A 25 -19.54 18.06 -32.32
N GLU A 26 -18.92 17.74 -33.46
CA GLU A 26 -18.94 16.37 -34.01
C GLU A 26 -18.18 15.37 -33.13
N MET A 27 -17.01 15.78 -32.60
CA MET A 27 -16.25 14.96 -31.65
C MET A 27 -17.07 14.68 -30.39
N ASP A 28 -17.69 15.70 -29.81
CA ASP A 28 -18.52 15.57 -28.61
C ASP A 28 -19.71 14.61 -28.84
N ALA A 29 -20.42 14.78 -29.96
CA ALA A 29 -21.53 13.90 -30.32
C ALA A 29 -21.08 12.44 -30.48
N ALA A 30 -19.95 12.21 -31.17
CA ALA A 30 -19.42 10.88 -31.39
C ALA A 30 -18.92 10.22 -30.09
N VAL A 31 -18.34 10.99 -29.17
CA VAL A 31 -17.92 10.48 -27.86
C VAL A 31 -19.12 10.10 -27.00
N VAL A 32 -20.18 10.92 -26.98
CA VAL A 32 -21.40 10.61 -26.22
C VAL A 32 -22.10 9.35 -26.76
N GLU A 33 -22.05 9.12 -28.08
CA GLU A 33 -22.59 7.91 -28.70
C GLU A 33 -21.95 6.62 -28.14
N ILE A 34 -20.61 6.58 -28.03
CA ILE A 34 -19.89 5.38 -27.57
C ILE A 34 -19.80 5.30 -26.03
N ALA A 35 -19.78 6.46 -25.37
CA ALA A 35 -19.67 6.59 -23.92
C ALA A 35 -20.77 7.51 -23.37
N PRO A 36 -22.03 7.03 -23.25
CA PRO A 36 -23.15 7.86 -22.76
C PRO A 36 -22.90 8.49 -21.38
N VAL A 37 -22.06 7.86 -20.55
CA VAL A 37 -21.65 8.41 -19.25
C VAL A 37 -20.97 9.78 -19.36
N MET A 38 -20.31 10.07 -20.48
CA MET A 38 -19.68 11.37 -20.74
C MET A 38 -20.71 12.47 -21.03
N GLY A 39 -21.91 12.09 -21.48
CA GLY A 39 -23.05 12.99 -21.70
C GLY A 39 -24.07 12.99 -20.56
N ALA A 40 -23.86 12.22 -19.50
CA ALA A 40 -24.87 12.02 -18.45
C ALA A 40 -25.08 13.26 -17.53
N ASP A 41 -24.08 14.13 -17.45
CA ASP A 41 -24.08 15.34 -16.61
C ASP A 41 -23.46 16.50 -17.41
N ALA A 42 -24.08 17.68 -17.36
CA ALA A 42 -23.59 18.89 -18.01
C ALA A 42 -22.16 19.26 -17.61
N ALA A 43 -21.75 18.96 -16.38
CA ALA A 43 -20.37 19.19 -15.92
C ALA A 43 -19.37 18.27 -16.63
N ILE A 44 -19.68 16.97 -16.77
CA ILE A 44 -18.82 16.01 -17.49
C ILE A 44 -18.76 16.37 -18.97
N ALA A 45 -19.92 16.67 -19.57
CA ALA A 45 -20.00 17.04 -20.98
C ALA A 45 -19.18 18.30 -21.28
N ALA A 46 -19.23 19.31 -20.40
CA ALA A 46 -18.44 20.54 -20.56
C ALA A 46 -16.93 20.29 -20.44
N GLU A 47 -16.50 19.45 -19.50
CA GLU A 47 -15.09 19.10 -19.29
C GLU A 47 -14.54 18.25 -20.46
N MET A 48 -15.32 17.29 -20.94
CA MET A 48 -15.02 16.52 -22.15
C MET A 48 -14.89 17.45 -23.37
N SER A 49 -15.85 18.35 -23.59
CA SER A 49 -15.84 19.30 -24.70
C SER A 49 -14.64 20.24 -24.65
N ALA A 50 -14.28 20.73 -23.45
CA ALA A 50 -13.08 21.52 -23.22
C ALA A 50 -11.81 20.74 -23.58
N SER A 51 -11.71 19.47 -23.16
CA SER A 51 -10.59 18.60 -23.53
C SER A 51 -10.50 18.33 -25.04
N ASN A 52 -11.63 18.05 -25.70
CA ASN A 52 -11.70 17.86 -27.15
C ASN A 52 -11.19 19.09 -27.89
N ARG A 53 -11.72 20.26 -27.53
CA ARG A 53 -11.31 21.56 -28.08
C ARG A 53 -9.83 21.84 -27.85
N ALA A 54 -9.35 21.67 -26.62
CA ALA A 54 -7.97 21.98 -26.28
C ALA A 54 -6.98 21.08 -27.03
N ASN A 55 -7.28 19.79 -27.17
CA ASN A 55 -6.47 18.86 -27.94
C ASN A 55 -6.46 19.18 -29.44
N ALA A 56 -7.64 19.43 -30.04
CA ALA A 56 -7.76 19.76 -31.45
C ALA A 56 -7.03 21.08 -31.78
N VAL A 57 -7.30 22.15 -31.03
CA VAL A 57 -6.63 23.45 -31.22
C VAL A 57 -5.12 23.31 -31.08
N ARG A 58 -4.64 22.56 -30.08
CA ARG A 58 -3.21 22.44 -29.82
C ARG A 58 -2.47 21.71 -30.94
N LEU A 59 -3.00 20.58 -31.39
CA LEU A 59 -2.42 19.83 -32.50
C LEU A 59 -2.45 20.68 -33.78
N LEU A 60 -3.61 21.21 -34.16
CA LEU A 60 -3.78 21.97 -35.40
C LEU A 60 -2.92 23.24 -35.41
N THR A 61 -2.81 23.96 -34.27
CA THR A 61 -1.94 25.13 -34.16
C THR A 61 -0.46 24.76 -34.36
N ALA A 62 -0.02 23.59 -33.90
CA ALA A 62 1.34 23.15 -34.15
C ALA A 62 1.57 22.82 -35.63
N LEU A 63 0.61 22.17 -36.28
CA LEU A 63 0.67 21.87 -37.71
C LEU A 63 0.66 23.16 -38.57
N ALA A 64 -0.18 24.14 -38.22
CA ALA A 64 -0.31 25.42 -38.92
C ALA A 64 0.98 26.27 -38.91
N ARG A 65 1.87 26.07 -37.93
CA ARG A 65 3.16 26.80 -37.86
C ARG A 65 4.13 26.47 -38.98
N ARG A 66 3.94 25.34 -39.68
CA ARG A 66 4.78 24.91 -40.82
C ARG A 66 6.28 24.84 -40.48
N ASP A 67 6.62 24.65 -39.22
CA ASP A 67 8.02 24.63 -38.76
C ASP A 67 8.66 23.24 -38.90
N GLY A 68 7.91 22.26 -39.43
CA GLY A 68 8.32 20.88 -39.58
C GLY A 68 8.57 20.15 -38.26
N ARG A 69 8.26 20.80 -37.12
CA ARG A 69 8.29 20.15 -35.81
C ARG A 69 7.11 19.20 -35.74
N GLY A 70 7.32 18.06 -35.08
CA GLY A 70 6.30 17.02 -34.94
C GLY A 70 5.14 17.46 -34.04
N ALA A 71 4.39 16.47 -33.55
CA ALA A 71 3.32 16.70 -32.59
C ALA A 71 3.78 17.49 -31.35
N PRO A 72 2.91 18.33 -30.75
CA PRO A 72 3.19 18.99 -29.48
C PRO A 72 3.59 17.97 -28.41
N ALA A 73 4.64 18.28 -27.64
CA ALA A 73 5.12 17.40 -26.59
C ALA A 73 4.33 17.52 -25.27
N ASP A 74 3.55 18.59 -25.09
CA ASP A 74 2.84 18.89 -23.85
C ASP A 74 1.33 18.66 -24.00
N VAL A 75 0.73 18.12 -22.93
CA VAL A 75 -0.68 17.75 -22.86
C VAL A 75 -1.48 18.96 -22.35
N PRO A 76 -2.61 19.32 -22.98
CA PRO A 76 -3.40 20.46 -22.53
C PRO A 76 -3.91 20.27 -21.09
N PRO A 77 -3.93 21.32 -20.26
CA PRO A 77 -4.42 21.22 -18.87
C PRO A 77 -5.88 20.75 -18.81
N GLU A 78 -6.70 21.09 -19.80
CA GLU A 78 -8.10 20.63 -19.88
C GLU A 78 -8.21 19.11 -20.02
N ALA A 79 -7.24 18.45 -20.67
CA ALA A 79 -7.18 17.00 -20.72
C ALA A 79 -6.78 16.38 -19.37
N LEU A 80 -6.02 17.11 -18.56
CA LEU A 80 -5.65 16.71 -17.20
C LEU A 80 -6.78 16.97 -16.20
N ASP A 81 -7.62 17.98 -16.41
CA ASP A 81 -8.78 18.23 -15.52
C ASP A 81 -9.74 17.01 -15.50
N VAL A 82 -9.95 16.37 -16.65
CA VAL A 82 -10.74 15.13 -16.80
C VAL A 82 -10.29 14.03 -15.83
N VAL A 83 -9.00 13.98 -15.45
CA VAL A 83 -8.43 12.99 -14.52
C VAL A 83 -9.18 13.00 -13.19
N ARG A 84 -9.42 14.18 -12.61
CA ARG A 84 -10.10 14.32 -11.31
C ARG A 84 -11.52 13.78 -11.37
N THR A 85 -12.22 14.04 -12.46
CA THR A 85 -13.60 13.57 -12.67
C THR A 85 -13.64 12.05 -12.81
N VAL A 86 -12.73 11.47 -13.59
CA VAL A 86 -12.60 10.01 -13.75
C VAL A 86 -12.36 9.33 -12.42
N VAL A 87 -11.41 9.83 -11.64
CA VAL A 87 -11.02 9.25 -10.35
C VAL A 87 -12.14 9.39 -9.31
N ARG A 88 -12.77 10.56 -9.20
CA ARG A 88 -13.84 10.81 -8.21
C ARG A 88 -15.14 10.07 -8.52
N ARG A 89 -15.50 9.95 -9.80
CA ARG A 89 -16.75 9.29 -10.22
C ARG A 89 -16.56 7.80 -10.49
N GLY A 90 -15.34 7.29 -10.41
CA GLY A 90 -15.04 5.87 -10.63
C GLY A 90 -15.31 5.44 -12.07
N ILE A 91 -15.10 6.32 -13.04
CA ILE A 91 -15.26 6.00 -14.45
C ILE A 91 -14.10 5.09 -14.87
N ASP A 92 -14.42 4.00 -15.57
CA ASP A 92 -13.40 3.06 -16.05
C ASP A 92 -12.48 3.74 -17.07
N LEU A 93 -11.17 3.49 -16.93
CA LEU A 93 -10.15 4.05 -17.83
C LEU A 93 -10.37 3.63 -19.30
N ASP A 94 -10.98 2.47 -19.52
CA ASP A 94 -11.35 2.00 -20.86
C ASP A 94 -12.37 2.94 -21.53
N VAL A 95 -13.32 3.51 -20.78
CA VAL A 95 -14.28 4.47 -21.32
C VAL A 95 -13.57 5.74 -21.81
N ILE A 96 -12.57 6.21 -21.07
CA ILE A 96 -11.75 7.36 -21.46
C ILE A 96 -10.94 7.03 -22.71
N PHE A 97 -10.31 5.85 -22.76
CA PHE A 97 -9.58 5.38 -23.93
C PHE A 97 -10.48 5.37 -25.18
N GLN A 98 -11.69 4.80 -25.07
CA GLN A 98 -12.65 4.77 -26.17
C GLN A 98 -13.11 6.17 -26.60
N ALA A 99 -13.33 7.09 -25.66
CA ALA A 99 -13.67 8.48 -25.95
C ALA A 99 -12.59 9.17 -26.79
N TYR A 100 -11.31 9.09 -26.38
CA TYR A 100 -10.21 9.67 -27.14
C TYR A 100 -10.07 9.06 -28.55
N ARG A 101 -10.19 7.74 -28.68
CA ARG A 101 -10.14 7.07 -29.99
C ARG A 101 -11.30 7.48 -30.89
N ARG A 102 -12.48 7.69 -30.31
CA ARG A 102 -13.66 8.13 -31.06
C ARG A 102 -13.52 9.57 -31.54
N GLY A 103 -13.08 10.48 -30.68
CA GLY A 103 -12.77 11.87 -31.06
C GLY A 103 -11.66 11.95 -32.12
N GLN A 104 -10.59 11.16 -31.97
CA GLN A 104 -9.50 11.03 -32.96
C GLN A 104 -10.03 10.61 -34.33
N ASN A 105 -10.92 9.62 -34.39
CA ASN A 105 -11.48 9.14 -35.66
C ASN A 105 -12.29 10.23 -36.38
N VAL A 106 -13.07 11.03 -35.65
CA VAL A 106 -13.80 12.18 -36.22
C VAL A 106 -12.82 13.22 -36.78
N ALA A 107 -11.82 13.60 -35.99
CA ALA A 107 -10.79 14.55 -36.44
C ALA A 107 -10.03 14.06 -37.67
N TRP A 108 -9.70 12.76 -37.72
CA TRP A 108 -9.04 12.14 -38.87
C TRP A 108 -9.93 12.16 -40.13
N GLN A 109 -11.21 11.83 -39.98
CA GLN A 109 -12.18 11.91 -41.08
C GLN A 109 -12.30 13.33 -41.65
N ARG A 110 -12.37 14.34 -40.78
CA ARG A 110 -12.41 15.74 -41.21
C ARG A 110 -11.12 16.19 -41.86
N PHE A 111 -9.97 15.78 -41.34
CA PHE A 111 -8.69 16.05 -41.98
C PHE A 111 -8.65 15.51 -43.43
N MET A 112 -9.09 14.26 -43.66
CA MET A 112 -9.12 13.69 -45.01
C MET A 112 -10.02 14.48 -45.98
N VAL A 113 -11.16 14.97 -45.50
CA VAL A 113 -12.08 15.81 -46.31
C VAL A 113 -11.42 17.12 -46.72
N TYR A 114 -10.76 17.81 -45.79
CA TYR A 114 -10.06 19.06 -46.10
C TYR A 114 -8.80 18.84 -46.95
N ALA A 115 -8.05 17.76 -46.70
CA ALA A 115 -6.88 17.40 -47.50
C ALA A 115 -7.24 17.19 -48.99
N ALA A 116 -8.39 16.57 -49.27
CA ALA A 116 -8.87 16.37 -50.64
C ALA A 116 -9.31 17.68 -51.34
N GLN A 117 -9.52 18.77 -50.60
CA GLN A 117 -9.80 20.10 -51.17
C GLN A 117 -8.51 20.85 -51.52
N VAL A 118 -7.43 20.58 -50.80
CA VAL A 118 -6.12 21.24 -50.98
C VAL A 118 -5.27 20.51 -52.02
N VAL A 119 -5.30 19.18 -52.04
CA VAL A 119 -4.42 18.35 -52.89
C VAL A 119 -5.23 17.44 -53.79
N ALA A 120 -4.92 17.45 -55.08
CA ALA A 120 -5.53 16.55 -56.06
C ALA A 120 -5.17 15.08 -55.78
N PRO A 121 -6.02 14.11 -56.18
CA PRO A 121 -5.71 12.69 -56.02
C PRO A 121 -4.37 12.32 -56.66
N GLY A 122 -3.45 11.77 -55.87
CA GLY A 122 -2.10 11.45 -56.34
C GLY A 122 -1.13 11.11 -55.20
N PRO A 123 0.16 10.89 -55.51
CA PRO A 123 1.17 10.51 -54.53
C PRO A 123 1.42 11.57 -53.45
N GLU A 124 1.19 12.85 -53.76
CA GLU A 124 1.33 13.95 -52.80
C GLU A 124 0.24 13.92 -51.71
N LEU A 125 -1.02 13.64 -52.08
CA LEU A 125 -2.10 13.44 -51.11
C LEU A 125 -1.82 12.23 -50.22
N VAL A 126 -1.30 11.13 -50.78
CA VAL A 126 -0.92 9.95 -50.00
C VAL A 126 0.16 10.29 -48.97
N ALA A 127 1.20 11.01 -49.38
CA ALA A 127 2.28 11.43 -48.48
C ALA A 127 1.76 12.38 -47.37
N LEU A 128 0.87 13.32 -47.71
CA LEU A 128 0.21 14.22 -46.75
C LEU A 128 -0.57 13.44 -45.69
N LEU A 129 -1.40 12.49 -46.12
CA LEU A 129 -2.21 11.66 -45.22
C LEU A 129 -1.33 10.76 -44.34
N GLU A 130 -0.33 10.11 -44.92
CA GLU A 130 0.58 9.24 -44.17
C GLU A 130 1.29 10.00 -43.05
N VAL A 131 1.90 11.14 -43.38
CA VAL A 131 2.62 11.99 -42.41
C VAL A 131 1.69 12.50 -41.32
N THR A 132 0.51 13.01 -41.69
CA THR A 132 -0.42 13.61 -40.71
C THR A 132 -1.01 12.54 -39.80
N SER A 133 -1.35 11.36 -40.33
CA SER A 133 -1.88 10.26 -39.52
C SER A 133 -0.90 9.86 -38.42
N GLN A 134 0.39 9.71 -38.75
CA GLN A 134 1.44 9.37 -37.78
C GLN A 134 1.57 10.45 -36.69
N LEU A 135 1.56 11.74 -37.08
CA LEU A 135 1.64 12.86 -36.14
C LEU A 135 0.42 12.91 -35.21
N MET A 136 -0.79 12.82 -35.76
CA MET A 136 -2.03 12.87 -34.99
C MET A 136 -2.13 11.68 -34.04
N PHE A 137 -1.79 10.48 -34.50
CA PHE A 137 -1.95 9.27 -33.70
C PHE A 137 -0.91 9.22 -32.59
N SER A 138 0.33 9.60 -32.87
CA SER A 138 1.38 9.73 -31.85
C SER A 138 1.03 10.79 -30.80
N TYR A 139 0.42 11.91 -31.20
CA TYR A 139 -0.04 12.93 -30.26
C TYR A 139 -1.12 12.39 -29.34
N VAL A 140 -2.15 11.73 -29.90
CA VAL A 140 -3.25 11.17 -29.11
C VAL A 140 -2.75 10.05 -28.18
N ASP A 141 -1.84 9.18 -28.65
CA ASP A 141 -1.24 8.14 -27.82
C ASP A 141 -0.49 8.73 -26.62
N GLN A 142 0.23 9.84 -26.81
CA GLN A 142 0.91 10.55 -25.74
C GLN A 142 -0.09 11.15 -24.73
N VAL A 143 -1.13 11.82 -25.21
CA VAL A 143 -2.17 12.42 -24.37
C VAL A 143 -2.88 11.35 -23.55
N ILE A 144 -3.35 10.27 -24.19
CA ILE A 144 -4.00 9.13 -23.51
C ILE A 144 -3.06 8.53 -22.46
N GLY A 145 -1.81 8.26 -22.83
CA GLY A 145 -0.82 7.67 -21.91
C GLY A 145 -0.62 8.54 -20.67
N ARG A 146 -0.54 9.86 -20.84
CA ARG A 146 -0.39 10.79 -19.72
C ARG A 146 -1.65 10.87 -18.84
N VAL A 147 -2.83 10.98 -19.45
CA VAL A 147 -4.10 11.04 -18.71
C VAL A 147 -4.33 9.76 -17.91
N ILE A 148 -4.04 8.58 -18.48
CA ILE A 148 -4.13 7.30 -17.77
C ILE A 148 -3.12 7.24 -16.62
N ALA A 149 -1.87 7.63 -16.85
CA ALA A 149 -0.84 7.63 -15.82
C ALA A 149 -1.20 8.55 -14.64
N ASP A 150 -1.68 9.77 -14.93
CA ASP A 150 -2.09 10.73 -13.90
C ASP A 150 -3.34 10.23 -13.15
N ALA A 151 -4.29 9.58 -13.82
CA ALA A 151 -5.46 8.97 -13.18
C ALA A 151 -5.12 7.78 -12.28
N GLN A 152 -4.17 6.95 -12.70
CA GLN A 152 -3.64 5.86 -11.87
C GLN A 152 -2.93 6.44 -10.66
N HIS A 153 -2.09 7.46 -10.84
CA HIS A 153 -1.38 8.11 -9.76
C HIS A 153 -2.33 8.75 -8.75
N GLU A 154 -3.33 9.52 -9.18
CA GLU A 154 -4.30 10.13 -8.25
C GLU A 154 -5.13 9.05 -7.53
N ARG A 155 -5.48 7.94 -8.19
CA ARG A 155 -6.14 6.80 -7.55
C ARG A 155 -5.25 6.13 -6.50
N GLU A 156 -3.96 5.96 -6.79
CA GLU A 156 -2.96 5.48 -5.84
C GLU A 156 -2.72 6.45 -4.69
N GLU A 157 -2.73 7.76 -4.93
CA GLU A 157 -2.63 8.77 -3.86
C GLU A 157 -3.86 8.74 -2.96
N LEU A 158 -5.05 8.56 -3.52
CA LEU A 158 -6.28 8.44 -2.72
C LEU A 158 -6.31 7.14 -1.91
N LEU A 159 -5.97 5.99 -2.52
CA LEU A 159 -6.00 4.68 -1.86
C LEU A 159 -4.77 4.45 -0.96
N GLY A 160 -3.58 4.67 -1.50
CA GLY A 160 -2.29 4.53 -0.85
C GLY A 160 -2.02 5.64 0.17
N GLY A 161 -2.42 6.89 -0.09
CA GLY A 161 -2.28 7.98 0.88
C GLY A 161 -3.18 7.82 2.10
N ALA A 162 -4.33 7.16 1.98
CA ALA A 162 -5.15 6.79 3.14
C ALA A 162 -4.47 5.71 3.99
N MET A 163 -3.93 4.66 3.38
CA MET A 163 -3.21 3.59 4.09
C MET A 163 -1.88 4.05 4.67
N ALA A 164 -1.15 4.91 3.96
CA ALA A 164 0.08 5.54 4.46
C ALA A 164 -0.22 6.44 5.67
N ARG A 165 -1.24 7.31 5.60
CA ARG A 165 -1.66 8.14 6.74
C ARG A 165 -2.12 7.31 7.94
N ARG A 166 -2.82 6.19 7.71
CA ARG A 166 -3.18 5.24 8.78
C ARG A 166 -1.94 4.61 9.40
N THR A 167 -1.01 4.12 8.57
CA THR A 167 0.26 3.51 9.00
C THR A 167 1.08 4.49 9.84
N GLU A 168 1.25 5.71 9.34
CA GLU A 168 1.95 6.79 10.04
C GLU A 168 1.27 7.11 11.38
N THR A 169 -0.06 7.25 11.39
CA THR A 169 -0.80 7.54 12.62
C THR A 169 -0.63 6.41 13.64
N VAL A 170 -0.70 5.15 13.23
CA VAL A 170 -0.45 4.01 14.14
C VAL A 170 0.99 4.06 14.67
N ARG A 171 2.00 4.31 13.84
CA ARG A 171 3.40 4.43 14.28
C ARG A 171 3.59 5.54 15.31
N LEU A 172 3.06 6.74 15.04
CA LEU A 172 3.10 7.87 15.99
C LEU A 172 2.47 7.50 17.35
N ILE A 173 1.36 6.76 17.34
CA ILE A 173 0.72 6.27 18.58
C ILE A 173 1.64 5.28 19.28
N LEU A 174 2.20 4.30 18.56
CA LEU A 174 3.10 3.29 19.14
C LEU A 174 4.35 3.92 19.77
N ASP A 175 4.96 4.87 19.07
CA ASP A 175 6.13 5.64 19.51
C ASP A 175 5.83 6.57 20.68
N GLY A 176 4.54 6.88 20.91
CA GLY A 176 4.11 7.74 22.01
C GLY A 176 4.27 9.21 21.73
N ALA A 177 4.24 9.60 20.46
CA ALA A 177 4.20 10.99 20.07
C ALA A 177 2.97 11.68 20.69
N PRO A 178 3.08 12.98 21.06
CA PRO A 178 1.94 13.75 21.56
C PRO A 178 0.97 14.03 20.42
N ILE A 179 0.01 13.12 20.20
CA ILE A 179 -1.05 13.24 19.20
C ILE A 179 -2.40 13.38 19.87
N ASP A 180 -3.22 14.33 19.39
CA ASP A 180 -4.60 14.46 19.85
C ASP A 180 -5.40 13.20 19.50
N ARG A 181 -6.05 12.63 20.52
CA ARG A 181 -6.77 11.36 20.41
C ARG A 181 -7.95 11.43 19.45
N ARG A 182 -8.71 12.53 19.44
CA ARG A 182 -9.87 12.69 18.54
C ARG A 182 -9.40 12.74 17.08
N ARG A 183 -8.37 13.53 16.81
CA ARG A 183 -7.73 13.61 15.49
C ARG A 183 -7.15 12.26 15.04
N ALA A 184 -6.54 11.50 15.95
CA ALA A 184 -6.04 10.16 15.66
C ALA A 184 -7.19 9.19 15.33
N SER A 185 -8.30 9.23 16.08
CA SER A 185 -9.48 8.42 15.81
C SER A 185 -10.13 8.71 14.46
N GLU A 186 -10.24 9.99 14.07
CA GLU A 186 -10.76 10.40 12.76
C GLU A 186 -9.89 9.88 11.62
N ARG A 187 -8.55 10.03 11.73
CA ARG A 187 -7.60 9.55 10.72
C ARG A 187 -7.60 8.03 10.55
N LEU A 188 -7.81 7.31 11.64
CA LEU A 188 -7.86 5.84 11.64
C LEU A 188 -9.24 5.28 11.26
N GLY A 189 -10.30 6.07 11.37
CA GLY A 189 -11.68 5.56 11.34
C GLY A 189 -11.96 4.57 12.48
N TYR A 190 -11.28 4.73 13.62
CA TYR A 190 -11.27 3.79 14.73
C TYR A 190 -11.35 4.51 16.08
N GLU A 191 -12.26 4.07 16.94
CA GLU A 191 -12.52 4.71 18.24
C GLU A 191 -11.46 4.32 19.29
N LEU A 192 -10.51 5.21 19.59
CA LEU A 192 -9.40 5.01 20.53
C LEU A 192 -9.78 5.14 22.01
N ASP A 193 -11.05 5.40 22.30
CA ASP A 193 -11.60 5.50 23.66
C ASP A 193 -12.07 4.18 24.24
N ARG A 194 -12.12 3.15 23.40
CA ARG A 194 -12.57 1.82 23.79
C ARG A 194 -11.48 1.07 24.54
N ARG A 195 -11.79 -0.18 24.89
CA ARG A 195 -10.77 -1.15 25.28
C ARG A 195 -10.20 -1.78 24.02
N HIS A 196 -8.89 -1.90 23.99
CA HIS A 196 -8.14 -2.41 22.85
C HIS A 196 -7.50 -3.74 23.20
N THR A 197 -7.71 -4.72 22.33
CA THR A 197 -6.99 -5.99 22.34
C THR A 197 -6.20 -6.08 21.04
N ALA A 198 -4.88 -6.01 21.14
CA ALA A 198 -3.99 -6.15 20.00
C ALA A 198 -3.78 -7.63 19.67
N LEU A 199 -3.77 -7.91 18.38
CA LEU A 199 -3.48 -9.20 17.77
C LEU A 199 -2.26 -9.02 16.88
N VAL A 200 -1.28 -9.90 17.01
CA VAL A 200 -0.20 -10.03 16.03
C VAL A 200 -0.42 -11.36 15.36
N LEU A 201 -0.79 -11.34 14.08
CA LEU A 201 -1.04 -12.52 13.27
C LEU A 201 0.15 -12.76 12.35
N TRP A 202 0.56 -14.01 12.17
CA TRP A 202 1.58 -14.38 11.19
C TRP A 202 1.33 -15.79 10.65
N ALA A 203 1.87 -16.07 9.48
CA ALA A 203 1.82 -17.38 8.85
C ALA A 203 3.14 -17.67 8.13
N GLU A 204 3.37 -18.93 7.75
CA GLU A 204 4.55 -19.30 6.96
C GLU A 204 4.40 -18.83 5.50
N PRO A 205 5.44 -18.26 4.85
CA PRO A 205 5.42 -17.81 3.47
C PRO A 205 4.94 -18.85 2.44
N ARG A 206 3.65 -18.88 2.10
CA ARG A 206 3.07 -19.66 0.98
C ARG A 206 2.00 -18.85 0.23
N GLY A 207 2.31 -18.31 -0.94
CA GLY A 207 1.34 -17.60 -1.80
C GLY A 207 0.85 -16.25 -1.25
N GLU A 208 -0.38 -15.86 -1.58
CA GLU A 208 -1.04 -14.64 -1.07
C GLU A 208 -1.51 -14.79 0.39
N ILE A 209 -0.62 -14.51 1.33
CA ILE A 209 -0.88 -14.69 2.77
C ILE A 209 -1.66 -13.53 3.37
N GLN A 210 -1.55 -12.34 2.78
CA GLN A 210 -2.10 -11.12 3.37
C GLN A 210 -3.63 -11.18 3.50
N GLY A 211 -4.33 -11.64 2.46
CA GLY A 211 -5.78 -11.84 2.49
C GLY A 211 -6.22 -12.91 3.51
N VAL A 212 -5.39 -13.94 3.73
CA VAL A 212 -5.63 -14.98 4.74
C VAL A 212 -5.52 -14.41 6.15
N LEU A 213 -4.50 -13.59 6.43
CA LEU A 213 -4.33 -12.92 7.72
C LEU A 213 -5.46 -11.92 8.01
N GLU A 214 -5.90 -11.17 7.01
CA GLU A 214 -7.02 -10.21 7.14
C GLU A 214 -8.35 -10.93 7.40
N SER A 215 -8.58 -12.06 6.74
CA SER A 215 -9.74 -12.92 6.98
C SER A 215 -9.74 -13.47 8.41
N ALA A 216 -8.59 -13.94 8.90
CA ALA A 216 -8.44 -14.41 10.28
C ALA A 216 -8.68 -13.29 11.32
N ALA A 217 -8.15 -12.08 11.08
CA ALA A 217 -8.39 -10.92 11.94
C ALA A 217 -9.88 -10.54 11.99
N THR A 218 -10.57 -10.57 10.85
CA THR A 218 -12.02 -10.32 10.76
C THR A 218 -12.81 -11.38 11.53
N LEU A 219 -12.43 -12.64 11.40
CA LEU A 219 -13.06 -13.76 12.10
C LEU A 219 -12.88 -13.64 13.63
N LEU A 220 -11.70 -13.25 14.11
CA LEU A 220 -11.43 -13.00 15.52
C LEU A 220 -12.21 -11.78 16.05
N ALA A 221 -12.35 -10.72 15.24
CA ALA A 221 -13.17 -9.57 15.61
C ALA A 221 -14.64 -9.94 15.80
N ARG A 222 -15.19 -10.78 14.91
CA ARG A 222 -16.57 -11.31 15.06
C ARG A 222 -16.72 -12.13 16.34
N ALA A 223 -15.77 -13.03 16.62
CA ALA A 223 -15.78 -13.83 17.85
C ALA A 223 -15.71 -12.97 19.13
N ALA A 224 -14.96 -11.86 19.08
CA ALA A 224 -14.89 -10.88 20.16
C ALA A 224 -16.12 -9.95 20.23
N ARG A 225 -17.08 -10.06 19.31
CA ARG A 225 -18.20 -9.12 19.12
C ARG A 225 -17.72 -7.67 18.96
N ALA A 226 -16.57 -7.50 18.32
CA ALA A 226 -16.00 -6.22 17.98
C ALA A 226 -16.54 -5.71 16.63
N ARG A 227 -16.43 -4.40 16.41
CA ARG A 227 -16.51 -3.81 15.07
C ARG A 227 -15.35 -4.31 14.19
N PRO A 228 -15.36 -4.06 12.86
CA PRO A 228 -14.23 -4.40 12.01
C PRO A 228 -12.89 -3.97 12.65
N PRO A 229 -11.90 -4.86 12.68
CA PRO A 229 -10.63 -4.58 13.35
C PRO A 229 -9.86 -3.50 12.60
N LEU A 230 -9.08 -2.69 13.32
CA LEU A 230 -8.05 -1.87 12.68
C LEU A 230 -6.90 -2.81 12.31
N THR A 231 -6.60 -2.97 11.02
CA THR A 231 -5.52 -3.85 10.54
C THR A 231 -4.37 -3.01 9.96
N LEU A 232 -3.14 -3.48 10.16
CA LEU A 232 -1.93 -2.88 9.61
C LEU A 232 -0.94 -3.98 9.19
N PRO A 233 -0.63 -4.13 7.89
CA PRO A 233 0.42 -5.03 7.42
C PRO A 233 1.78 -4.63 8.01
N SER A 234 2.52 -5.60 8.55
CA SER A 234 3.84 -5.41 9.15
C SER A 234 4.84 -6.41 8.57
N GLY A 235 5.03 -6.36 7.25
CA GLY A 235 5.87 -7.28 6.48
C GLY A 235 5.05 -8.20 5.57
N THR A 236 5.72 -9.14 4.91
CA THR A 236 5.11 -10.04 3.91
C THR A 236 4.26 -11.17 4.50
N ALA A 237 4.45 -11.49 5.79
CA ALA A 237 3.82 -12.62 6.44
C ALA A 237 3.34 -12.29 7.87
N THR A 238 3.14 -11.01 8.18
CA THR A 238 2.71 -10.55 9.52
C THR A 238 1.74 -9.40 9.40
N LEU A 239 0.64 -9.49 10.16
CA LEU A 239 -0.42 -8.49 10.24
C LEU A 239 -0.64 -8.11 11.70
N TRP A 240 -0.61 -6.81 11.99
CA TRP A 240 -1.07 -6.28 13.27
C TRP A 240 -2.55 -5.93 13.18
N ALA A 241 -3.30 -6.24 14.22
CA ALA A 241 -4.71 -5.87 14.29
C ALA A 241 -5.13 -5.43 15.70
N TRP A 242 -6.12 -4.55 15.80
CA TRP A 242 -6.69 -4.11 17.08
C TRP A 242 -8.20 -4.30 17.11
N LEU A 243 -8.67 -5.01 18.13
CA LEU A 243 -10.09 -5.18 18.43
C LEU A 243 -10.54 -4.07 19.38
N GLY A 244 -11.51 -3.24 18.95
CA GLY A 244 -12.13 -2.21 19.77
C GLY A 244 -13.40 -2.72 20.44
N THR A 245 -13.34 -3.05 21.72
CA THR A 245 -14.45 -3.65 22.48
C THR A 245 -14.81 -2.84 23.72
N ASN A 246 -16.04 -3.02 24.20
CA ASN A 246 -16.49 -2.41 25.47
C ASN A 246 -16.11 -3.28 26.69
N ALA A 247 -15.89 -4.58 26.48
CA ALA A 247 -15.51 -5.55 27.50
C ALA A 247 -14.35 -6.42 27.01
N THR A 248 -13.70 -7.13 27.95
CA THR A 248 -12.66 -8.12 27.63
C THR A 248 -13.27 -9.28 26.82
N PRO A 249 -12.72 -9.61 25.63
CA PRO A 249 -13.21 -10.74 24.83
C PRO A 249 -13.12 -12.07 25.57
N ALA A 250 -14.09 -12.95 25.33
CA ALA A 250 -14.04 -14.32 25.83
C ALA A 250 -12.92 -15.09 25.11
N MET A 251 -11.93 -15.55 25.87
CA MET A 251 -10.72 -16.18 25.31
C MET A 251 -11.03 -17.51 24.62
N ASP A 252 -12.03 -18.26 25.11
CA ASP A 252 -12.45 -19.50 24.46
C ASP A 252 -13.10 -19.25 23.10
N ALA A 253 -13.87 -18.16 22.97
CA ALA A 253 -14.43 -17.77 21.67
C ALA A 253 -13.31 -17.43 20.65
N LEU A 254 -12.24 -16.76 21.09
CA LEU A 254 -11.09 -16.48 20.23
C LEU A 254 -10.32 -17.76 19.85
N ARG A 255 -10.23 -18.74 20.75
CA ARG A 255 -9.64 -20.05 20.47
C ARG A 255 -10.45 -20.84 19.44
N ASP A 256 -11.76 -20.88 19.59
CA ASP A 256 -12.63 -21.59 18.65
C ASP A 256 -12.58 -20.94 17.27
N ALA A 257 -12.56 -19.61 17.24
CA ALA A 257 -12.42 -18.82 16.04
C ALA A 257 -11.14 -19.15 15.27
N ILE A 258 -9.97 -19.15 15.93
CA ILE A 258 -8.71 -19.47 15.22
C ILE A 258 -8.66 -20.91 14.70
N ARG A 259 -9.33 -21.87 15.37
CA ARG A 259 -9.39 -23.25 14.89
C ARG A 259 -10.11 -23.36 13.55
N SER A 260 -11.09 -22.49 13.31
CA SER A 260 -11.82 -22.39 12.04
C SER A 260 -11.09 -21.58 10.96
N ALA A 261 -10.05 -20.84 11.32
CA ALA A 261 -9.22 -20.09 10.36
C ALA A 261 -8.15 -21.00 9.73
N ASP A 262 -7.53 -20.51 8.65
CA ASP A 262 -6.49 -21.23 7.90
C ASP A 262 -5.40 -21.82 8.83
N PRO A 263 -5.09 -23.13 8.73
CA PRO A 263 -4.18 -23.84 9.63
C PRO A 263 -2.79 -23.22 9.79
N THR A 264 -2.32 -22.46 8.80
CA THR A 264 -1.01 -21.81 8.82
C THR A 264 -0.97 -20.57 9.71
N VAL A 265 -2.12 -19.96 10.00
CA VAL A 265 -2.21 -18.73 10.78
C VAL A 265 -2.00 -19.00 12.27
N ARG A 266 -1.12 -18.20 12.85
CA ARG A 266 -0.84 -18.10 14.28
C ARG A 266 -1.13 -16.70 14.78
N VAL A 267 -1.52 -16.60 16.05
CA VAL A 267 -1.95 -15.34 16.66
C VAL A 267 -1.42 -15.18 18.07
N ALA A 268 -0.80 -14.04 18.33
CA ALA A 268 -0.49 -13.57 19.67
C ALA A 268 -1.52 -12.53 20.10
N VAL A 269 -2.11 -12.71 21.29
CA VAL A 269 -3.17 -11.86 21.82
C VAL A 269 -2.66 -11.13 23.05
N GLY A 270 -2.62 -9.79 22.97
CA GLY A 270 -2.26 -8.92 24.08
C GLY A 270 -3.38 -8.75 25.12
N PRO A 271 -3.09 -8.13 26.28
CA PRO A 271 -4.08 -7.84 27.30
C PRO A 271 -5.08 -6.75 26.86
N THR A 272 -6.36 -6.92 27.18
CA THR A 272 -7.38 -5.92 26.86
C THR A 272 -7.33 -4.72 27.80
N GLN A 273 -6.93 -3.55 27.29
CA GLN A 273 -6.71 -2.34 28.10
C GLN A 273 -7.43 -1.11 27.51
N PRO A 274 -7.92 -0.17 28.35
CA PRO A 274 -8.64 1.01 27.88
C PRO A 274 -7.72 2.08 27.28
N GLY A 275 -8.26 2.83 26.32
CA GLY A 275 -7.68 4.06 25.79
C GLY A 275 -6.41 3.88 24.96
N ILE A 276 -5.89 5.00 24.45
CA ILE A 276 -4.68 5.04 23.60
C ILE A 276 -3.44 4.39 24.26
N THR A 277 -3.33 4.44 25.58
CA THR A 277 -2.25 3.74 26.31
C THR A 277 -2.46 2.22 26.26
N GLY A 278 -3.70 1.76 26.39
CA GLY A 278 -4.05 0.34 26.24
C GLY A 278 -3.80 -0.18 24.83
N PHE A 279 -4.04 0.64 23.80
CA PHE A 279 -3.71 0.33 22.41
C PHE A 279 -2.21 -0.02 22.25
N ARG A 280 -1.33 0.80 22.84
CA ARG A 280 0.13 0.62 22.80
C ARG A 280 0.59 -0.58 23.62
N ARG A 281 0.16 -0.66 24.89
CA ARG A 281 0.59 -1.70 25.83
C ARG A 281 0.13 -3.08 25.38
N SER A 282 -1.10 -3.19 24.85
CA SER A 282 -1.58 -4.45 24.32
C SER A 282 -0.75 -4.92 23.14
N HIS A 283 -0.34 -4.02 22.25
CA HIS A 283 0.49 -4.35 21.09
C HIS A 283 1.90 -4.79 21.48
N ALA A 284 2.56 -4.03 22.37
CA ALA A 284 3.88 -4.38 22.87
C ALA A 284 3.91 -5.78 23.52
N ALA A 285 2.90 -6.10 24.33
CA ALA A 285 2.74 -7.42 24.93
C ALA A 285 2.53 -8.54 23.88
N ALA A 286 1.71 -8.29 22.85
CA ALA A 286 1.50 -9.24 21.78
C ALA A 286 2.77 -9.51 20.95
N LEU A 287 3.61 -8.50 20.72
CA LEU A 287 4.90 -8.66 20.06
C LEU A 287 5.87 -9.56 20.85
N VAL A 288 5.90 -9.43 22.18
CA VAL A 288 6.72 -10.30 23.03
C VAL A 288 6.30 -11.77 22.87
N ILE A 289 4.99 -12.03 22.89
CA ILE A 289 4.43 -13.38 22.69
C ILE A 289 4.75 -13.92 21.29
N GLN A 290 4.61 -13.10 20.25
CA GLN A 290 4.92 -13.51 18.89
C GLN A 290 6.39 -13.92 18.73
N ARG A 291 7.33 -13.18 19.34
CA ARG A 291 8.77 -13.55 19.34
C ARG A 291 9.03 -14.88 20.04
N LEU A 292 8.36 -15.14 21.17
CA LEU A 292 8.47 -16.41 21.90
C LEU A 292 7.97 -17.60 21.06
N LEU A 293 6.86 -17.41 20.35
CA LEU A 293 6.25 -18.46 19.53
C LEU A 293 6.96 -18.66 18.17
N GLY A 294 7.59 -17.62 17.62
CA GLY A 294 8.34 -17.70 16.36
C GLY A 294 9.48 -18.73 16.40
N GLY A 295 10.06 -18.99 17.58
CA GLY A 295 11.07 -20.04 17.77
C GLY A 295 10.53 -21.47 17.90
N HIS A 296 9.21 -21.67 17.94
CA HIS A 296 8.58 -22.95 18.29
C HIS A 296 7.49 -23.37 17.30
N PRO A 297 7.85 -24.00 16.16
CA PRO A 297 6.91 -24.39 15.12
C PRO A 297 5.92 -25.52 15.53
N GLY A 298 6.09 -26.17 16.69
CA GLY A 298 5.13 -27.15 17.23
C GLY A 298 4.11 -26.60 18.24
N GLY A 299 4.15 -25.30 18.56
CA GLY A 299 3.34 -24.69 19.61
C GLY A 299 1.88 -24.41 19.26
N GLU A 300 1.11 -23.88 20.23
CA GLU A 300 -0.28 -23.47 20.05
C GLU A 300 -0.44 -22.39 18.95
N ARG A 301 -1.52 -22.48 18.17
CA ARG A 301 -1.85 -21.49 17.13
C ARG A 301 -2.34 -20.14 17.67
N ILE A 302 -2.75 -20.09 18.94
CA ILE A 302 -3.16 -18.86 19.60
C ILE A 302 -2.57 -18.85 21.01
N ALA A 303 -1.93 -17.75 21.38
CA ALA A 303 -1.44 -17.55 22.74
C ALA A 303 -1.90 -16.21 23.29
N PHE A 304 -2.27 -16.23 24.58
CA PHE A 304 -2.71 -15.05 25.31
C PHE A 304 -1.63 -14.59 26.26
N HIS A 305 -1.52 -13.27 26.44
CA HIS A 305 -0.59 -12.69 27.41
C HIS A 305 -0.71 -13.30 28.81
N ARG A 306 -1.95 -13.51 29.29
CA ARG A 306 -2.21 -14.10 30.61
C ARG A 306 -1.60 -15.49 30.83
N ASP A 307 -1.40 -16.26 29.76
CA ASP A 307 -0.94 -17.64 29.85
C ASP A 307 0.60 -17.70 29.79
N LEU A 308 1.24 -16.62 29.32
CA LEU A 308 2.69 -16.53 29.12
C LEU A 308 3.34 -15.38 29.89
N GLU A 309 2.63 -14.70 30.80
CA GLU A 309 3.11 -13.48 31.46
C GLU A 309 4.44 -13.69 32.21
N VAL A 310 4.56 -14.78 32.98
CA VAL A 310 5.80 -15.12 33.70
C VAL A 310 6.94 -15.46 32.73
N THR A 311 6.65 -16.23 31.69
CA THR A 311 7.63 -16.58 30.64
C THR A 311 8.06 -15.34 29.85
N ALA A 312 7.14 -14.43 29.57
CA ALA A 312 7.39 -13.18 28.87
C ALA A 312 8.22 -12.20 29.71
N LEU A 313 8.03 -12.17 31.03
CA LEU A 313 8.88 -11.40 31.95
C LEU A 313 10.28 -12.01 32.05
N ALA A 314 10.38 -13.33 32.18
CA ALA A 314 11.67 -14.02 32.20
C ALA A 314 12.44 -13.85 30.87
N ALA A 315 11.75 -13.87 29.73
CA ALA A 315 12.36 -13.75 28.42
C ALA A 315 12.73 -12.31 27.99
N GLN A 316 12.40 -11.29 28.79
CA GLN A 316 12.85 -9.91 28.55
C GLN A 316 14.38 -9.77 28.66
N ASN A 317 15.04 -10.68 29.38
CA ASN A 317 16.48 -10.76 29.46
C ASN A 317 16.94 -12.21 29.33
N GLN A 318 16.98 -12.70 28.07
CA GLN A 318 17.29 -14.10 27.77
C GLN A 318 18.66 -14.54 28.32
N ASP A 319 19.65 -13.63 28.34
CA ASP A 319 20.98 -13.91 28.87
C ASP A 319 20.94 -14.11 30.39
N GLN A 320 20.27 -13.23 31.14
CA GLN A 320 20.08 -13.41 32.59
C GLN A 320 19.19 -14.61 32.93
N ALA A 321 18.18 -14.91 32.10
CA ALA A 321 17.35 -16.08 32.31
C ALA A 321 18.13 -17.38 32.08
N ALA A 322 18.98 -17.43 31.05
CA ALA A 322 19.86 -18.56 30.80
C ALA A 322 20.91 -18.74 31.89
N GLU A 323 21.49 -17.63 32.38
CA GLU A 323 22.42 -17.64 33.52
C GLU A 323 21.73 -18.13 34.80
N PHE A 324 20.56 -17.58 35.14
CA PHE A 324 19.77 -18.02 36.32
C PHE A 324 19.42 -19.51 36.26
N VAL A 325 19.00 -20.01 35.09
CA VAL A 325 18.73 -21.43 34.84
C VAL A 325 20.00 -22.26 35.00
N ALA A 326 21.13 -21.83 34.44
CA ALA A 326 22.40 -22.52 34.56
C ALA A 326 22.91 -22.55 36.01
N THR A 327 22.78 -21.47 36.76
CA THR A 327 23.23 -21.39 38.16
C THR A 327 22.31 -22.17 39.11
N THR A 328 20.99 -22.12 38.90
CA THR A 328 20.02 -22.73 39.82
C THR A 328 19.73 -24.19 39.50
N LEU A 329 19.68 -24.56 38.21
CA LEU A 329 19.34 -25.91 37.75
C LEU A 329 20.55 -26.69 37.22
N GLY A 330 21.67 -26.03 36.93
CA GLY A 330 22.93 -26.68 36.55
C GLY A 330 23.48 -27.66 37.60
N PRO A 331 23.44 -27.35 38.91
CA PRO A 331 23.86 -28.29 39.96
C PRO A 331 22.99 -29.55 40.03
N LEU A 332 21.67 -29.41 39.86
CA LEU A 332 20.72 -30.54 39.84
C LEU A 332 20.84 -31.43 38.59
N ALA A 333 21.47 -30.89 37.56
CA ALA A 333 21.69 -31.50 36.27
C ALA A 333 23.06 -32.18 36.13
N ALA A 334 23.98 -31.92 37.07
CA ALA A 334 25.32 -32.48 37.15
C ALA A 334 25.40 -33.72 38.05
N ASP A 335 24.41 -33.95 38.93
CA ASP A 335 24.27 -35.19 39.69
C ASP A 335 23.74 -36.32 38.78
N THR A 336 24.68 -37.14 38.30
CA THR A 336 24.41 -38.45 37.69
C THR A 336 24.69 -39.57 38.72
N PRO A 337 24.54 -40.83 38.32
CA PRO A 337 23.45 -41.74 38.63
C PRO A 337 23.53 -42.35 40.04
N VAL A 338 22.51 -42.15 40.88
CA VAL A 338 22.32 -42.99 42.09
C VAL A 338 20.92 -43.59 42.08
N ARG A 339 20.91 -44.92 42.05
CA ARG A 339 19.77 -45.81 42.26
C ARG A 339 19.24 -45.58 43.69
N LEU A 340 18.41 -44.55 43.88
CA LEU A 340 17.60 -44.39 45.09
C LEU A 340 16.21 -44.96 44.82
N GLY A 341 15.92 -46.03 45.55
CA GLY A 341 14.74 -46.85 45.41
C GLY A 341 13.43 -46.11 45.65
N CYS A 342 12.36 -46.74 45.18
CA CYS A 342 10.97 -46.47 45.49
C CYS A 342 10.76 -45.79 46.86
N VAL A 343 10.40 -44.51 46.84
CA VAL A 343 9.38 -44.01 47.75
C VAL A 343 8.06 -44.08 46.99
N ARG A 344 7.21 -45.01 47.41
CA ARG A 344 5.87 -45.27 46.89
C ARG A 344 5.00 -44.00 46.90
N PRO A 345 3.96 -43.97 46.04
CA PRO A 345 3.05 -42.85 45.92
C PRO A 345 2.08 -42.83 47.10
N CYS A 346 2.03 -41.73 47.85
CA CYS A 346 0.88 -41.43 48.70
C CYS A 346 -0.29 -41.06 47.78
N GLY A 347 -1.23 -42.00 47.65
CA GLY A 347 -2.40 -41.88 46.82
C GLY A 347 -3.38 -40.81 47.27
N CYS A 348 -4.11 -40.28 46.30
CA CYS A 348 -5.45 -39.77 46.47
C CYS A 348 -6.29 -40.27 45.30
N SER A 349 -6.95 -41.41 45.52
CA SER A 349 -8.11 -41.85 44.74
C SER A 349 -9.36 -41.66 45.60
N SER A 350 -10.13 -40.60 45.32
CA SER A 350 -11.60 -40.64 45.29
C SER A 350 -12.19 -39.27 44.91
N THR A 351 -13.07 -39.30 43.91
CA THR A 351 -14.23 -38.40 43.68
C THR A 351 -14.06 -36.87 43.76
N LYS A 352 -14.11 -36.21 42.58
CA LYS A 352 -14.43 -34.79 42.18
C LYS A 352 -14.60 -33.69 43.27
N PRO A 353 -14.37 -32.37 42.99
CA PRO A 353 -13.97 -31.70 41.73
C PRO A 353 -12.85 -30.62 41.86
N ARG A 354 -12.35 -30.16 40.71
CA ARG A 354 -11.68 -28.84 40.45
C ARG A 354 -10.26 -28.58 41.01
N THR A 355 -9.44 -28.04 40.10
CA THR A 355 -8.20 -27.23 40.27
C THR A 355 -6.94 -27.90 40.84
N ARG A 356 -5.93 -28.13 39.98
CA ARG A 356 -4.57 -27.53 40.09
C ARG A 356 -3.64 -27.97 38.93
N ARG A 357 -3.07 -26.97 38.26
CA ARG A 357 -1.93 -27.02 37.31
C ARG A 357 -0.65 -27.38 38.08
N ALA A 358 0.15 -28.35 37.60
CA ALA A 358 1.58 -28.49 37.94
C ALA A 358 2.34 -29.61 37.16
N PRO A 359 2.37 -29.66 35.81
CA PRO A 359 3.53 -30.31 35.16
C PRO A 359 4.25 -29.49 34.08
N GLU A 360 3.77 -28.30 33.70
CA GLU A 360 4.32 -27.53 32.57
C GLU A 360 5.69 -26.88 32.83
N PHE A 361 6.07 -26.68 34.10
CA PHE A 361 7.31 -25.98 34.46
C PHE A 361 8.58 -26.78 34.16
N VAL A 362 8.54 -28.11 34.28
CA VAL A 362 9.72 -28.97 34.07
C VAL A 362 10.04 -29.12 32.57
N CYS A 363 9.01 -29.12 31.71
CA CYS A 363 9.20 -29.21 30.26
C CYS A 363 9.83 -27.94 29.66
N ILE A 364 9.45 -26.75 30.14
CA ILE A 364 9.99 -25.47 29.64
C ILE A 364 11.48 -25.33 29.98
N LEU A 365 11.89 -25.77 31.18
CA LEU A 365 13.29 -25.70 31.61
C LEU A 365 14.19 -26.72 30.89
N THR A 366 13.63 -27.86 30.48
CA THR A 366 14.38 -28.86 29.68
C THR A 366 14.63 -28.38 28.25
N ALA A 367 13.72 -27.58 27.68
CA ALA A 367 13.87 -27.01 26.33
C ALA A 367 14.97 -25.95 26.25
N ILE A 368 15.11 -25.10 27.27
CA ILE A 368 16.16 -24.07 27.35
C ILE A 368 17.57 -24.71 27.34
N ARG A 369 17.72 -25.88 27.95
CA ARG A 369 19.00 -26.62 28.00
C ARG A 369 19.45 -27.12 26.61
N SER A 370 18.52 -27.46 25.72
CA SER A 370 18.82 -27.96 24.37
C SER A 370 19.40 -26.86 23.46
N CYS A 371 19.01 -25.60 23.67
CA CYS A 371 19.57 -24.45 22.94
C CYS A 371 20.98 -24.06 23.40
N SER A 372 21.35 -24.31 24.66
CA SER A 372 22.68 -24.00 25.20
C SER A 372 23.75 -25.09 24.94
N GLY A 373 23.38 -26.27 24.44
CA GLY A 373 24.27 -27.41 24.27
C GLY A 373 24.94 -27.57 22.89
N SER A 374 24.65 -26.71 21.90
CA SER A 374 25.08 -26.93 20.51
C SER A 374 26.39 -26.25 20.09
N ARG A 375 27.27 -25.87 21.04
CA ARG A 375 28.67 -25.57 20.72
C ARG A 375 29.57 -26.78 20.97
N ALA A 376 29.95 -27.40 19.85
CA ALA A 376 31.10 -28.26 19.62
C ALA A 376 31.14 -29.62 20.35
N ARG A 377 30.98 -30.71 19.58
CA ARG A 377 32.03 -31.74 19.43
C ARG A 377 31.85 -32.57 18.15
N PRO A 378 32.96 -32.99 17.50
CA PRO A 378 32.99 -33.71 16.22
C PRO A 378 32.94 -35.24 16.41
N ASN A 379 32.73 -35.95 15.30
CA ASN A 379 32.75 -37.41 15.08
C ASN A 379 31.42 -38.16 15.19
N CYS A 380 30.77 -38.35 14.03
CA CYS A 380 30.45 -39.67 13.50
C CYS A 380 30.35 -39.59 11.97
N SER A 381 31.14 -40.43 11.33
CA SER A 381 31.37 -40.57 9.89
C SER A 381 30.36 -41.51 9.20
N ALA A 382 30.21 -41.30 7.88
CA ALA A 382 29.66 -42.20 6.84
C ALA A 382 28.11 -42.22 6.72
N THR A 383 27.44 -42.00 5.58
CA THR A 383 27.83 -41.97 4.14
C THR A 383 26.78 -41.14 3.37
N ILE A 384 27.20 -40.25 2.48
CA ILE A 384 26.36 -39.61 1.44
C ILE A 384 26.91 -40.06 0.08
N PRO A 385 26.09 -40.54 -0.88
CA PRO A 385 26.56 -40.78 -2.23
C PRO A 385 26.65 -39.46 -3.01
N ALA A 386 27.75 -39.34 -3.76
CA ALA A 386 28.10 -38.21 -4.60
C ALA A 386 27.18 -38.05 -5.82
N SER A 387 26.77 -36.81 -6.12
CA SER A 387 26.73 -36.24 -7.48
C SER A 387 26.61 -34.71 -7.31
N ALA A 388 27.68 -33.97 -7.59
CA ALA A 388 27.99 -33.31 -8.85
C ALA A 388 27.53 -31.83 -8.86
N GLY A 389 28.51 -30.92 -8.88
CA GLY A 389 28.27 -29.49 -9.11
C GLY A 389 29.19 -28.56 -8.31
N SER A 390 30.43 -28.38 -8.76
CA SER A 390 31.28 -27.24 -8.35
C SER A 390 30.69 -25.94 -8.94
N PRO A 391 30.88 -24.76 -8.31
CA PRO A 391 32.05 -23.98 -8.69
C PRO A 391 32.76 -23.26 -7.54
N SER A 392 34.07 -23.18 -7.77
CA SER A 392 35.14 -22.46 -7.09
C SER A 392 35.05 -20.94 -7.17
N ASN A 393 35.66 -20.33 -6.14
CA ASN A 393 36.30 -19.00 -6.09
C ASN A 393 35.41 -17.76 -6.24
N TRP A 394 35.33 -16.95 -5.18
CA TRP A 394 35.77 -15.54 -5.19
C TRP A 394 35.99 -15.07 -3.74
N LEU A 395 37.26 -14.95 -3.35
CA LEU A 395 37.72 -14.20 -2.18
C LEU A 395 38.08 -12.78 -2.64
N SER A 396 37.96 -11.85 -1.70
CA SER A 396 38.68 -10.56 -1.59
C SER A 396 38.33 -9.45 -2.59
N ASN A 397 37.69 -8.37 -2.11
CA ASN A 397 38.42 -7.16 -1.67
C ASN A 397 37.43 -6.05 -1.29
N SER A 398 37.59 -5.54 -0.06
CA SER A 398 37.16 -4.21 0.33
C SER A 398 38.19 -3.17 -0.16
N PRO A 399 37.78 -1.92 -0.35
CA PRO A 399 38.59 -0.84 0.21
C PRO A 399 37.77 0.17 1.01
N THR A 400 38.37 0.54 2.13
CA THR A 400 38.19 1.76 2.92
C THR A 400 38.23 3.04 2.10
N THR A 401 37.36 4.01 2.41
CA THR A 401 37.74 5.44 2.35
C THR A 401 36.89 6.28 3.31
N SER A 402 37.58 7.07 4.14
CA SER A 402 37.06 8.14 5.00
C SER A 402 37.42 9.50 4.41
N ALA A 403 36.48 10.47 4.40
CA ALA A 403 36.69 11.94 4.46
C ALA A 403 35.29 12.60 4.46
N ARG A 404 34.82 13.32 5.50
CA ARG A 404 35.08 14.72 5.94
C ARG A 404 34.92 15.81 4.86
N GLY A 405 34.03 16.77 5.15
CA GLY A 405 33.87 18.11 4.51
C GLY A 405 32.38 18.51 4.46
N TYR A 406 31.77 19.14 5.46
CA TYR A 406 31.75 20.59 5.80
C TYR A 406 31.32 21.52 4.64
N TRP A 407 30.19 22.24 4.83
CA TRP A 407 29.92 23.67 4.53
C TRP A 407 28.40 24.00 4.58
N PRO A 408 27.98 25.27 4.74
CA PRO A 408 27.12 25.71 5.84
C PRO A 408 25.74 26.25 5.41
N GLY A 409 24.86 26.53 6.37
CA GLY A 409 23.68 27.36 6.17
C GLY A 409 23.95 28.86 6.31
N PRO A 410 22.93 29.70 6.05
CA PRO A 410 22.79 30.98 6.74
C PRO A 410 21.39 31.19 7.33
N ASP A 411 21.36 32.01 8.38
CA ASP A 411 20.23 32.61 9.11
C ASP A 411 20.59 34.13 9.23
N PRO A 412 19.78 35.08 9.73
CA PRO A 412 18.38 35.48 9.47
C PRO A 412 18.24 37.00 9.12
N SER A 413 16.98 37.49 8.99
CA SER A 413 16.50 38.87 9.30
C SER A 413 16.64 40.05 8.30
N ALA A 414 15.48 40.60 7.85
CA ALA A 414 15.08 42.04 7.79
C ALA A 414 13.84 42.17 6.87
N GLU A 415 12.63 42.40 7.40
CA GLU A 415 11.95 43.71 7.51
C GLU A 415 11.90 44.55 6.21
N LEU A 416 10.68 44.75 5.68
CA LEU A 416 10.10 46.09 5.45
C LEU A 416 8.61 46.03 5.07
N SER A 417 7.85 46.82 5.81
CA SER A 417 6.45 47.19 5.68
C SER A 417 6.21 48.19 4.54
N THR A 418 5.03 48.14 3.92
CA THR A 418 4.18 49.25 3.36
C THR A 418 3.29 48.67 2.24
N ASP A 419 2.11 49.17 1.89
CA ASP A 419 0.97 49.80 2.57
C ASP A 419 -0.16 49.86 1.51
N VAL A 420 -1.42 50.03 1.94
CA VAL A 420 -2.48 50.76 1.23
C VAL A 420 -3.11 50.18 -0.08
N ALA A 421 -4.33 49.67 0.14
CA ALA A 421 -5.61 50.10 -0.44
C ALA A 421 -6.13 49.66 -1.82
N SER A 422 -7.36 49.13 -1.72
CA SER A 422 -8.56 49.51 -2.49
C SER A 422 -8.64 49.15 -3.98
N ARG A 423 -9.58 48.24 -4.30
CA ARG A 423 -10.59 48.47 -5.34
C ARG A 423 -11.76 47.50 -5.20
N GLN A 424 -12.81 47.98 -4.52
CA GLN A 424 -14.17 47.64 -4.90
C GLN A 424 -14.42 48.20 -6.31
N ASN A 425 -14.97 47.40 -7.23
CA ASN A 425 -16.10 47.92 -7.98
C ASN A 425 -17.03 46.81 -8.45
N ARG A 426 -18.26 46.92 -7.95
CA ARG A 426 -19.43 46.09 -8.21
C ARG A 426 -20.29 46.94 -9.15
N VAL A 427 -20.40 46.57 -10.43
CA VAL A 427 -21.36 47.18 -11.34
C VAL A 427 -22.45 46.16 -11.65
N ARG A 428 -23.65 46.43 -11.15
CA ARG A 428 -24.90 45.80 -11.60
C ARG A 428 -25.96 46.90 -11.71
N SER A 429 -26.67 46.89 -12.83
CA SER A 429 -27.99 47.51 -13.08
C SER A 429 -28.02 49.03 -13.27
N SER A 430 -28.35 49.50 -14.49
CA SER A 430 -29.74 49.67 -14.95
C SER A 430 -29.84 50.22 -16.37
N ARG A 431 -30.75 49.62 -17.17
CA ARG A 431 -31.66 50.21 -18.18
C ARG A 431 -31.15 51.36 -19.06
N SER A 432 -31.04 51.09 -20.37
CA SER A 432 -31.92 51.60 -21.44
C SER A 432 -31.44 51.09 -22.78
#